data_AF-A0A9X0J6V3-F1
#
_entry.id   AF-A0A9X0J6V3-F1
#
_cell.length_a   1.000
_cell.length_b   1.000
_cell.length_c   1.000
_cell.angle_alpha   90.00
_cell.angle_beta   90.00
_cell.angle_gamma   90.00
#
_symmetry.space_group_name_H-M   'P 1'
#
loop_
_entity.id
_entity.type
_entity.pdbx_description
1 polymer ?
#
loop_
_entity_poly.entity_id
_entity_poly.type
_entity_poly.pdbx_seq_one_letter_code
_entity_poly.pdbx_strand_id
1 'polypeptide(L)'
;MVNYFDNTHIDGKQLTPQQIADAIRHKKFGVDVREAMAQGLEYCMTQAQKVDKLESDLSNLDKRVTLLEVLPNEVTDIKESIGTINKQIDKLNLSVFGDGAAEISIDGQNDINNTKRAKGISIDYDNDKR
;
A
#
# COMPACT_ATOMS: atom_id res chain seq x y z
N MET A 1 11.48 -21.70 -53.17
CA MET A 1 10.51 -20.82 -53.87
C MET A 1 9.27 -20.79 -53.00
N VAL A 2 9.04 -19.72 -52.25
CA VAL A 2 7.86 -19.60 -51.36
C VAL A 2 6.65 -19.33 -52.25
N ASN A 3 5.63 -20.17 -52.14
CA ASN A 3 4.47 -20.12 -53.01
C ASN A 3 3.53 -19.02 -52.50
N TYR A 4 3.57 -17.84 -53.12
CA TYR A 4 2.79 -16.64 -52.76
C TYR A 4 1.28 -16.75 -53.06
N PHE A 5 0.80 -17.94 -53.42
CA PHE A 5 -0.58 -18.21 -53.80
C PHE A 5 -1.30 -18.99 -52.70
N ASP A 6 -1.60 -18.33 -51.59
CA ASP A 6 -2.51 -18.88 -50.59
C ASP A 6 -3.84 -18.13 -50.60
N ASN A 7 -4.83 -18.70 -51.29
CA ASN A 7 -6.21 -18.21 -51.34
C ASN A 7 -7.07 -18.85 -50.24
N THR A 8 -6.49 -19.54 -49.25
CA THR A 8 -7.29 -20.07 -48.15
C THR A 8 -8.10 -18.95 -47.48
N HIS A 9 -9.39 -19.24 -47.32
CA HIS A 9 -10.31 -18.40 -46.59
C HIS A 9 -9.91 -18.46 -45.11
N ILE A 10 -9.88 -17.31 -44.43
CA ILE A 10 -9.72 -17.32 -42.97
C ILE A 10 -11.06 -17.76 -42.39
N ASP A 11 -11.20 -19.07 -42.20
CA ASP A 11 -12.39 -19.68 -41.62
C ASP A 11 -12.46 -19.33 -40.13
N GLY A 12 -13.17 -18.25 -39.79
CA GLY A 12 -13.83 -17.98 -38.49
C GLY A 12 -13.05 -18.14 -37.19
N LYS A 13 -11.78 -18.53 -37.22
CA LYS A 13 -10.90 -18.72 -36.09
C LYS A 13 -10.39 -17.35 -35.67
N GLN A 14 -10.37 -17.10 -34.36
CA GLN A 14 -9.62 -15.98 -33.80
C GLN A 14 -8.15 -16.19 -34.14
N LEU A 15 -7.68 -15.46 -35.15
CA LEU A 15 -6.29 -15.40 -35.53
C LEU A 15 -5.58 -14.38 -34.65
N THR A 16 -4.33 -14.67 -34.29
CA THR A 16 -3.48 -13.67 -33.65
C THR A 16 -3.18 -12.54 -34.64
N PRO A 17 -2.92 -11.31 -34.18
CA PRO A 17 -2.47 -10.20 -35.03
C PRO A 17 -1.36 -10.56 -36.00
N GLN A 18 -0.37 -11.32 -35.55
CA GLN A 18 0.75 -11.78 -36.38
C GLN A 18 0.24 -12.61 -37.56
N GLN A 19 -0.71 -13.52 -37.29
CA GLN A 19 -1.33 -14.37 -38.32
C GLN A 19 -2.18 -13.55 -39.31
N ILE A 20 -2.82 -12.48 -38.86
CA ILE A 20 -3.59 -11.57 -39.73
C ILE A 20 -2.63 -10.71 -40.58
N ALA A 21 -1.58 -10.16 -39.99
CA ALA A 21 -0.54 -9.41 -40.69
C ALA A 21 0.13 -10.27 -41.77
N ASP A 22 0.49 -11.50 -41.43
CA ASP A 22 1.05 -12.47 -42.38
C ASP A 22 0.02 -12.84 -43.46
N ALA A 23 -1.25 -13.04 -43.13
CA ALA A 23 -2.29 -13.29 -44.13
C ALA A 23 -2.47 -12.10 -45.09
N ILE A 24 -2.39 -10.85 -44.59
CA ILE A 24 -2.41 -9.63 -45.41
C ILE A 24 -1.23 -9.60 -46.38
N ARG A 25 -0.02 -9.95 -45.91
CA ARG A 25 1.20 -10.03 -46.75
C ARG A 25 1.05 -11.01 -47.93
N HIS A 26 0.15 -12.00 -47.83
CA HIS A 26 -0.13 -13.00 -48.88
C HIS A 26 -1.32 -12.67 -49.81
N LYS A 27 -2.07 -11.58 -49.61
CA LYS A 27 -3.23 -11.22 -50.48
C LYS A 27 -2.81 -10.59 -51.81
N LYS A 28 -3.69 -10.50 -52.81
CA LYS A 28 -3.38 -9.97 -54.17
C LYS A 28 -3.25 -8.44 -54.30
N PHE A 29 -2.94 -7.72 -53.22
CA PHE A 29 -2.67 -6.27 -53.26
C PHE A 29 -1.20 -6.00 -53.64
N GLY A 30 -0.87 -4.75 -54.03
CA GLY A 30 0.52 -4.35 -54.24
C GLY A 30 1.37 -4.57 -52.96
N VAL A 31 2.62 -4.99 -53.11
CA VAL A 31 3.52 -5.37 -52.00
C VAL A 31 3.57 -4.28 -50.93
N ASP A 32 3.73 -3.02 -51.33
CA ASP A 32 3.84 -1.88 -50.41
C ASP A 32 2.56 -1.65 -49.61
N VAL A 33 1.39 -1.84 -50.24
CA VAL A 33 0.09 -1.69 -49.57
C VAL A 33 -0.08 -2.77 -48.51
N ARG A 34 0.32 -4.01 -48.80
CA ARG A 34 0.22 -5.13 -47.84
C ARG A 34 1.14 -4.92 -46.65
N GLU A 35 2.37 -4.48 -46.88
CA GLU A 35 3.33 -4.24 -45.81
C GLU A 35 2.90 -3.07 -44.92
N ALA A 36 2.38 -1.98 -45.50
CA ALA A 36 1.81 -0.88 -44.74
C ALA A 36 0.60 -1.31 -43.88
N MET A 37 -0.27 -2.17 -44.41
CA MET A 37 -1.42 -2.72 -43.67
C MET A 37 -0.98 -3.65 -42.53
N ALA A 38 0.01 -4.51 -42.77
CA ALA A 38 0.56 -5.41 -41.76
C ALA A 38 1.20 -4.62 -40.59
N GLN A 39 2.04 -3.64 -40.91
CA GLN A 39 2.69 -2.78 -39.91
C GLN A 39 1.67 -1.92 -39.15
N GLY A 40 0.64 -1.40 -39.84
CA GLY A 40 -0.45 -0.67 -39.19
C GLY A 40 -1.19 -1.52 -38.17
N LEU A 41 -1.45 -2.79 -38.48
CA LEU A 41 -2.09 -3.72 -37.55
C LEU A 41 -1.18 -4.04 -36.35
N GLU A 42 0.10 -4.34 -36.58
CA GLU A 42 1.09 -4.59 -35.53
C GLU A 42 1.21 -3.38 -34.58
N TYR A 43 1.19 -2.16 -35.13
CA TYR A 43 1.19 -0.92 -34.36
C TYR A 43 -0.07 -0.79 -33.49
N CYS A 44 -1.27 -0.92 -34.07
CA CYS A 44 -2.53 -0.83 -33.33
C CYS A 44 -2.59 -1.83 -32.17
N MET A 45 -2.10 -3.04 -32.39
CA MET A 45 -2.03 -4.09 -31.38
C MET A 45 -1.08 -3.75 -30.23
N THR A 46 0.10 -3.23 -30.56
CA THR A 46 1.05 -2.76 -29.56
C THR A 46 0.46 -1.64 -28.70
N GLN A 47 -0.33 -0.75 -29.30
CA GLN A 47 -1.01 0.30 -28.56
C GLN A 47 -2.15 -0.24 -27.70
N ALA A 48 -2.94 -1.20 -28.19
CA ALA A 48 -3.98 -1.84 -27.39
C ALA A 48 -3.41 -2.51 -26.13
N GLN A 49 -2.32 -3.27 -26.27
CA GLN A 49 -1.64 -3.91 -25.13
C GLN A 49 -1.11 -2.89 -24.10
N LYS A 50 -0.64 -1.72 -24.57
CA LYS A 50 -0.22 -0.64 -23.68
C LYS A 50 -1.40 -0.02 -22.94
N VAL A 51 -2.53 0.17 -23.62
CA VAL A 51 -3.77 0.65 -22.99
C VAL A 51 -4.24 -0.33 -21.92
N ASP A 52 -4.31 -1.62 -22.21
CA ASP A 52 -4.71 -2.66 -21.24
C ASP A 52 -3.82 -2.61 -19.98
N LYS A 53 -2.50 -2.46 -20.18
CA LYS A 53 -1.55 -2.33 -19.06
C LYS A 53 -1.79 -1.06 -18.26
N LEU A 54 -1.99 0.07 -18.92
CA LEU A 54 -2.26 1.35 -18.26
C LEU A 54 -3.58 1.32 -17.49
N GLU A 55 -4.62 0.68 -18.01
CA GLU A 55 -5.89 0.49 -17.31
C GLU A 55 -5.72 -0.37 -16.06
N SER A 56 -4.94 -1.46 -16.15
CA SER A 56 -4.60 -2.30 -15.00
C SER A 56 -3.81 -1.52 -13.94
N ASP A 57 -2.78 -0.77 -14.36
CA ASP A 57 -1.96 0.04 -13.46
C ASP A 57 -2.79 1.15 -12.79
N LEU A 58 -3.70 1.79 -13.54
CA LEU A 58 -4.62 2.80 -13.03
C LEU A 58 -5.59 2.20 -12.00
N SER A 59 -6.17 1.04 -12.26
CA SER A 59 -7.06 0.35 -11.31
C SER A 59 -6.34 -0.03 -10.01
N ASN A 60 -5.08 -0.44 -10.09
CA ASN A 60 -4.26 -0.72 -8.91
C ASN A 60 -3.98 0.58 -8.12
N LEU A 61 -3.60 1.64 -8.83
CA LEU A 61 -3.35 2.94 -8.20
C LEU A 61 -4.59 3.48 -7.50
N ASP A 62 -5.76 3.40 -8.13
CA ASP A 62 -7.05 3.82 -7.55
C ASP A 62 -7.33 3.12 -6.21
N LYS A 63 -7.20 1.78 -6.16
CA LYS A 63 -7.34 1.00 -4.92
C LYS A 63 -6.39 1.46 -3.82
N ARG A 64 -5.14 1.78 -4.17
CA ARG A 64 -4.14 2.27 -3.21
C ARG A 64 -4.48 3.66 -2.71
N VAL A 65 -4.99 4.54 -3.57
CA VAL A 65 -5.43 5.89 -3.20
C VAL A 65 -6.61 5.80 -2.22
N THR A 66 -7.63 4.99 -2.52
CA THR A 66 -8.78 4.80 -1.63
C THR A 66 -8.36 4.31 -0.23
N LEU A 67 -7.38 3.39 -0.15
CA LEU A 67 -6.84 2.95 1.13
C LEU A 67 -6.10 4.06 1.89
N LEU A 68 -5.41 4.96 1.18
CA LEU A 68 -4.72 6.10 1.81
C LEU A 68 -5.69 7.19 2.27
N GLU A 69 -6.84 7.35 1.60
CA GLU A 69 -7.86 8.34 1.96
C GLU A 69 -8.54 8.05 3.31
N VAL A 70 -8.57 6.80 3.76
CA VAL A 70 -9.15 6.44 5.07
C VAL A 70 -8.17 6.57 6.24
N LEU A 71 -6.85 6.52 5.99
CA LEU A 71 -5.83 6.59 7.03
C LEU A 71 -5.90 7.85 7.91
N PRO A 72 -6.18 9.07 7.40
CA PRO A 72 -6.32 10.26 8.25
C PRO A 72 -7.40 10.11 9.32
N ASN A 73 -8.50 9.43 9.00
CA ASN A 73 -9.58 9.17 9.97
C ASN A 73 -9.11 8.17 11.03
N GLU A 74 -8.47 7.06 10.63
CA GLU A 74 -7.90 6.09 11.57
C GLU A 74 -6.87 6.71 12.51
N VAL A 75 -5.99 7.58 11.97
CA VAL A 75 -5.01 8.33 12.77
C VAL A 75 -5.69 9.29 13.74
N THR A 76 -6.81 9.90 13.35
CA THR A 76 -7.60 10.78 14.21
C THR A 76 -8.20 9.99 15.37
N ASP A 77 -8.82 8.84 15.10
CA ASP A 77 -9.42 7.98 16.12
C ASP A 77 -8.38 7.46 17.13
N ILE A 78 -7.19 7.09 16.64
CA ILE A 78 -6.06 6.68 17.49
C ILE A 78 -5.61 7.85 18.39
N LYS A 79 -5.51 9.06 17.83
CA LYS A 79 -5.11 10.26 18.58
C LYS A 79 -6.10 10.58 19.70
N GLU A 80 -7.40 10.48 19.44
CA GLU A 80 -8.45 10.68 20.45
C GLU A 80 -8.40 9.61 21.54
N SER A 81 -8.17 8.36 21.15
CA SER A 81 -8.00 7.24 22.08
C SER A 81 -6.80 7.44 23.01
N ILE A 82 -5.65 7.85 22.48
CA ILE A 82 -4.45 8.20 23.27
C ILE A 82 -4.76 9.35 24.24
N GLY A 83 -5.44 10.41 23.78
CA GLY A 83 -5.84 11.53 24.63
C GLY A 83 -6.74 11.09 25.79
N THR A 84 -7.64 10.14 25.55
CA THR A 84 -8.50 9.55 26.59
C THR A 84 -7.70 8.72 27.58
N ILE A 85 -6.78 7.88 27.10
CA ILE A 85 -5.90 7.08 27.96
C ILE A 85 -5.04 7.98 28.85
N ASN A 86 -4.43 9.04 28.29
CA ASN A 86 -3.61 9.97 29.07
C ASN A 86 -4.43 10.63 30.20
N LYS A 87 -5.66 11.08 29.92
CA LYS A 87 -6.55 11.62 30.96
C LYS A 87 -6.88 10.59 32.05
N GLN A 88 -7.02 9.31 31.68
CA GLN A 88 -7.26 8.24 32.66
C GLN A 88 -6.02 7.95 33.51
N ILE A 89 -4.82 7.99 32.91
CA ILE A 89 -3.54 7.87 33.61
C ILE A 89 -3.39 9.02 34.62
N ASP A 90 -3.69 10.26 34.22
CA ASP A 90 -3.62 11.42 35.13
C ASP A 90 -4.56 11.26 36.33
N LYS A 91 -5.79 10.80 36.10
CA LYS A 91 -6.75 10.50 37.17
C LYS A 91 -6.24 9.39 38.09
N LEU A 92 -5.67 8.33 37.52
CA LEU A 92 -5.13 7.22 38.31
C LEU A 92 -3.96 7.70 39.18
N ASN A 93 -3.01 8.44 38.60
CA ASN A 93 -1.87 9.00 39.31
C ASN A 93 -2.33 9.88 40.47
N LEU A 94 -3.29 10.79 40.23
CA LEU A 94 -3.87 11.62 41.28
C LEU A 94 -4.56 10.78 42.37
N SER A 95 -5.33 9.75 41.99
CA SER A 95 -6.06 8.90 42.94
C SER A 95 -5.16 8.01 43.80
N VAL A 96 -4.04 7.54 43.25
CA VAL A 96 -3.13 6.61 43.93
C VAL A 96 -2.12 7.37 44.79
N PHE A 97 -1.62 8.52 44.32
CA PHE A 97 -0.52 9.23 44.97
C PHE A 97 -0.92 10.56 45.60
N GLY A 98 -2.12 11.08 45.33
CA GLY A 98 -2.57 12.39 45.81
C GLY A 98 -1.91 13.57 45.09
N ASP A 99 -2.32 14.78 45.46
CA ASP A 99 -1.76 16.02 44.91
C ASP A 99 -0.47 16.35 45.68
N GLY A 100 0.70 16.15 45.07
CA GLY A 100 2.00 16.40 45.71
C GLY A 100 3.09 15.34 45.51
N ALA A 101 2.81 14.22 44.82
CA ALA A 101 3.82 13.22 44.52
C ALA A 101 4.82 13.72 43.46
N ALA A 102 6.08 13.88 43.84
CA ALA A 102 7.18 14.23 42.94
C ALA A 102 7.94 12.98 42.47
N GLU A 103 8.36 12.97 41.21
CA GLU A 103 9.19 11.90 40.64
C GLU A 103 10.58 11.93 41.30
N ILE A 104 11.00 10.82 41.93
CA ILE A 104 12.33 10.68 42.54
C ILE A 104 13.19 9.81 41.62
N SER A 105 14.32 10.35 41.14
CA SER A 105 15.29 9.58 40.36
C SER A 105 16.02 8.60 41.28
N ILE A 106 15.91 7.30 41.00
CA ILE A 106 16.67 6.27 41.71
C ILE A 106 17.92 5.99 40.88
N ASP A 107 18.93 6.86 41.00
CA ASP A 107 20.26 6.56 40.49
C ASP A 107 20.92 5.52 41.39
N GLY A 108 21.13 4.34 40.81
CA GLY A 108 21.55 3.15 41.54
C GLY A 108 22.93 3.29 42.17
N GLN A 109 22.98 3.21 43.49
CA GLN A 109 24.14 2.68 44.19
C GLN A 109 23.69 1.57 45.14
N ASN A 110 24.08 0.36 44.74
CA ASN A 110 24.25 -0.88 45.50
C ASN A 110 23.81 -0.83 46.97
N ASP A 111 22.70 -1.48 47.29
CA ASP A 111 22.78 -2.83 47.87
C ASP A 111 21.37 -3.42 48.03
N ILE A 112 21.32 -4.76 48.03
CA ILE A 112 20.17 -5.65 48.30
C ILE A 112 19.63 -6.33 47.03
N ASN A 113 20.22 -7.49 46.76
CA ASN A 113 19.63 -8.60 46.03
C ASN A 113 18.14 -8.79 46.39
N ASN A 114 17.22 -8.37 45.53
CA ASN A 114 15.87 -8.94 45.50
C ASN A 114 15.25 -8.80 44.11
N THR A 115 15.33 -9.88 43.34
CA THR A 115 15.11 -9.94 41.89
C THR A 115 13.65 -9.75 41.44
N LYS A 116 12.71 -9.34 42.31
CA LYS A 116 11.30 -9.07 41.95
C LYS A 116 10.60 -8.16 42.98
N ARG A 117 10.80 -6.84 42.98
CA ARG A 117 9.87 -5.92 43.68
C ARG A 117 9.67 -4.62 42.90
N ALA A 118 8.40 -4.19 42.86
CA ALA A 118 7.95 -2.93 42.27
C ALA A 118 8.53 -1.70 43.01
N LYS A 119 8.65 -0.58 42.29
CA LYS A 119 9.09 0.73 42.81
C LYS A 119 8.35 1.07 44.11
N GLY A 120 9.08 1.28 45.20
CA GLY A 120 8.51 1.72 46.49
C GLY A 120 8.58 3.25 46.62
N ILE A 121 7.50 3.85 47.13
CA ILE A 121 7.39 5.28 47.44
C ILE A 121 7.52 5.45 48.95
N SER A 122 8.37 6.37 49.41
CA SER A 122 8.45 6.78 50.82
C SER A 122 7.57 8.01 51.06
N ILE A 123 6.72 7.95 52.08
CA ILE A 123 5.90 9.07 52.56
C ILE A 123 6.57 9.60 53.83
N ASP A 124 7.11 10.83 53.78
CA ASP A 124 7.60 11.53 54.97
C ASP A 124 6.43 12.18 55.70
N TYR A 125 6.12 11.66 56.89
CA TYR A 125 5.15 12.26 57.81
C TYR A 125 5.88 13.19 58.78
N ASP A 126 6.27 14.37 58.31
CA ASP A 126 6.93 15.36 59.17
C ASP A 126 6.18 16.68 59.24
N ASN A 127 4.83 16.62 59.34
CA ASN A 127 4.04 17.82 59.56
C ASN A 127 2.78 17.68 60.41
N ASP A 128 2.77 16.78 61.40
CA ASP A 128 1.82 16.84 62.52
C ASP A 128 2.53 17.20 63.83
N LYS A 129 2.99 18.46 63.89
CA LYS A 129 3.08 19.19 65.15
C LYS A 129 2.22 20.44 65.06
N ARG A 130 0.94 20.30 65.41
CA ARG A 130 0.21 21.28 66.22
C ARG A 130 -1.13 20.76 66.72
#